data_AF-A0A9R0IHZ4-F1
#
_entry.id   AF-A0A9R0IHZ4-F1
#
_cell.length_a   1.000
_cell.length_b   1.000
_cell.length_c   1.000
_cell.angle_alpha   90.00
_cell.angle_beta   90.00
_cell.angle_gamma   90.00
#
_symmetry.space_group_name_H-M   'P 1'
#
loop_
_entity.id
_entity.type
_entity.pdbx_description
1 polymer ?
#
loop_
_entity_poly.entity_id
_entity_poly.type
_entity_poly.pdbx_seq_one_letter_code
_entity_poly.pdbx_strand_id
1 'polypeptide(L)'
;MSDLGPLNYFLGISVSRTPSYMLLSQQKYAQEILERASMGTCKPAATPVDTNAKLSADSGPPVADPTQYRSLTGALQYLTFTRPDIAYAMQQVCLFMHDPREPHLYALKRILRYIQGTIDHGLHLYPTSTLRLITYSDADWGGCPDTHRSTSGYCCFLGDNLSPGYSASLLFLDQVQRQNIEASQTSLQRRVGYVTFF
;
A
#
# COMPACT_ATOMS: atom_id res chain seq x y z
N MET A 1 -1.55 28.76 21.25
CA MET A 1 -1.61 27.89 20.06
C MET A 1 -2.72 28.43 19.21
N SER A 2 -2.38 29.09 18.10
CA SER A 2 -3.37 29.78 17.24
C SER A 2 -4.10 28.74 16.39
N ASP A 3 -5.43 28.78 16.40
CA ASP A 3 -6.24 27.96 15.50
C ASP A 3 -6.10 28.51 14.07
N LEU A 4 -5.54 27.70 13.16
CA LEU A 4 -5.37 28.04 11.74
C LEU A 4 -6.64 27.78 10.92
N GLY A 5 -7.74 27.43 11.59
CA GLY A 5 -8.99 27.07 10.94
C GLY A 5 -8.99 25.62 10.42
N PRO A 6 -10.01 25.25 9.64
CA PRO A 6 -10.16 23.88 9.16
C PRO A 6 -9.01 23.47 8.22
N LEU A 7 -8.44 22.30 8.50
CA LEU A 7 -7.40 21.68 7.67
C LEU A 7 -7.93 21.41 6.26
N ASN A 8 -7.34 22.06 5.25
CA ASN A 8 -7.68 21.89 3.83
C ASN A 8 -6.58 21.20 3.03
N TYR A 9 -5.32 21.41 3.39
CA TYR A 9 -4.17 20.82 2.71
C TYR A 9 -3.00 20.64 3.67
N PHE A 10 -2.39 19.47 3.69
CA PHE A 10 -1.23 19.19 4.53
C PHE A 10 -0.33 18.14 3.88
N LEU A 11 0.96 18.43 3.75
CA LEU A 11 1.97 17.53 3.16
C LEU A 11 1.55 16.92 1.80
N GLY A 12 0.85 17.66 0.94
CA GLY A 12 0.42 17.11 -0.34
C GLY A 12 -0.88 16.31 -0.31
N ILE A 13 -1.52 16.20 0.85
CA ILE A 13 -2.84 15.58 1.04
C ILE A 13 -3.88 16.70 1.13
N SER A 14 -4.82 16.68 0.19
CA SER A 14 -6.01 17.52 0.25
C SER A 14 -7.05 16.89 1.17
N VAL A 15 -7.68 17.73 1.98
CA VAL A 15 -8.71 17.33 2.94
C VAL A 15 -10.00 18.03 2.55
N SER A 16 -11.00 17.26 2.14
CA SER A 16 -12.35 17.76 1.89
C SER A 16 -13.28 17.23 2.96
N ARG A 17 -14.07 18.13 3.55
CA ARG A 17 -14.99 17.80 4.64
C ARG A 17 -16.42 17.99 4.15
N THR A 18 -17.22 16.95 4.33
CA THR A 18 -18.67 17.00 4.22
C THR A 18 -19.26 16.77 5.62
N PRO A 19 -20.55 17.08 5.84
CA PRO A 19 -21.20 16.77 7.11
C PRO A 19 -21.17 15.27 7.48
N SER A 20 -21.03 14.39 6.48
CA SER A 20 -21.10 12.94 6.65
C SER A 20 -19.75 12.24 6.65
N TYR A 21 -18.72 12.82 6.04
CA TYR A 21 -17.38 12.23 5.96
C TYR A 21 -16.29 13.26 5.66
N MET A 22 -15.05 12.89 5.94
CA MET A 22 -13.83 13.58 5.52
C MET A 22 -13.11 12.72 4.48
N LEU A 23 -12.76 13.29 3.34
CA LEU A 23 -11.99 12.62 2.30
C LEU A 23 -10.56 13.17 2.27
N LEU A 24 -9.59 12.27 2.41
CA LEU A 24 -8.17 12.53 2.21
C LEU A 24 -7.80 12.11 0.78
N SER A 25 -7.43 13.08 -0.06
CA SER A 25 -7.10 12.84 -1.46
C SER A 25 -5.71 13.36 -1.82
N GLN A 26 -4.96 12.54 -2.55
CA GLN A 26 -3.66 12.87 -3.14
C GLN A 26 -3.74 12.90 -4.68
N GLN A 27 -4.92 13.19 -5.25
CA GLN A 27 -5.16 13.17 -6.70
C GLN A 27 -4.11 13.97 -7.49
N LYS A 28 -3.80 15.20 -7.07
CA LYS A 28 -2.78 16.04 -7.72
C LYS A 28 -1.40 15.37 -7.69
N TYR A 29 -1.03 14.78 -6.56
CA TYR A 29 0.24 14.08 -6.42
C TYR A 29 0.30 12.81 -7.28
N ALA A 30 -0.81 12.07 -7.39
CA ALA A 30 -0.91 10.92 -8.29
C ALA A 30 -0.70 11.34 -9.76
N GLN A 31 -1.29 12.46 -10.17
CA GLN A 31 -1.09 13.02 -11.52
C GLN A 31 0.37 13.40 -11.77
N GLU A 32 1.02 14.08 -10.82
CA GLU A 32 2.45 14.45 -10.91
C GLU A 32 3.35 13.21 -11.04
N ILE A 33 3.04 12.11 -10.34
CA ILE A 33 3.77 10.84 -10.47
C ILE A 33 3.60 10.27 -11.88
N LEU A 34 2.38 10.28 -12.42
CA LEU A 34 2.07 9.76 -13.75
C LEU A 34 2.77 10.57 -14.84
N GLU A 35 2.81 11.89 -14.72
CA GLU A 35 3.53 12.78 -15.62
C GLU A 35 5.05 12.52 -15.58
N ARG A 36 5.63 12.39 -14.37
CA ARG A 36 7.04 12.01 -14.19
C ARG A 36 7.39 10.65 -14.79
N ALA A 37 6.44 9.71 -14.79
CA ALA A 37 6.60 8.40 -15.42
C ALA A 37 6.33 8.41 -16.94
N SER A 38 5.90 9.55 -17.52
CA SER A 38 5.40 9.64 -18.89
C SER A 38 4.21 8.72 -19.17
N MET A 39 3.33 8.55 -18.18
CA MET A 39 2.17 7.65 -18.19
C MET A 39 0.82 8.35 -17.99
N GLY A 40 0.76 9.69 -18.08
CA GLY A 40 -0.48 10.45 -17.89
C GLY A 40 -1.61 10.17 -18.89
N THR A 41 -1.32 9.50 -20.01
CA THR A 41 -2.29 9.07 -21.03
C THR A 41 -2.31 7.55 -21.23
N CYS A 42 -1.72 6.79 -20.31
CA CYS A 42 -1.65 5.34 -20.44
C CYS A 42 -3.03 4.66 -20.33
N LYS A 43 -3.18 3.49 -20.95
CA LYS A 43 -4.40 2.68 -20.78
C LYS A 43 -4.47 2.20 -19.33
N PRO A 44 -5.60 2.41 -18.62
CA PRO A 44 -5.73 2.01 -17.23
C PRO A 44 -5.76 0.48 -17.07
N ALA A 45 -5.31 0.00 -15.91
CA ALA A 45 -5.41 -1.39 -15.50
C ALA A 45 -6.45 -1.53 -14.39
N ALA A 46 -7.22 -2.63 -14.39
CA ALA A 46 -8.28 -2.84 -13.39
C ALA A 46 -7.75 -3.30 -12.03
N THR A 47 -6.57 -3.92 -11.98
CA THR A 47 -5.95 -4.41 -10.74
C THR A 47 -4.49 -3.97 -10.63
N PRO A 48 -4.00 -3.65 -9.41
CA PRO A 48 -2.63 -3.20 -9.22
C PRO A 48 -1.59 -4.32 -9.35
N VAL A 49 -2.00 -5.58 -9.14
CA VAL A 49 -1.14 -6.77 -9.22
C VAL A 49 -1.66 -7.75 -10.27
N ASP A 50 -0.76 -8.52 -10.88
CA ASP A 50 -1.09 -9.66 -11.73
C ASP A 50 -1.26 -10.91 -10.85
N THR A 51 -2.39 -11.61 -10.98
CA THR A 51 -2.72 -12.77 -10.14
C THR A 51 -1.86 -14.00 -10.45
N ASN A 52 -1.18 -14.03 -11.61
CA ASN A 52 -0.56 -15.25 -12.11
C ASN A 52 0.97 -15.32 -11.89
N ALA A 53 1.65 -14.21 -11.63
CA ALA A 53 3.11 -14.16 -11.59
C ALA A 53 3.62 -13.59 -10.26
N LYS A 54 4.22 -14.44 -9.43
CA LYS A 54 5.02 -13.99 -8.28
C LYS A 54 6.36 -13.45 -8.79
N LEU A 55 6.75 -12.25 -8.36
CA LEU A 55 8.03 -11.64 -8.72
C LEU A 55 9.17 -12.44 -8.08
N SER A 56 10.30 -12.54 -8.79
CA SER A 56 11.50 -13.25 -8.34
C SER A 56 12.74 -12.42 -8.59
N ALA A 57 13.66 -12.46 -7.64
CA ALA A 57 14.92 -11.73 -7.65
C ALA A 57 15.82 -12.09 -8.85
N ASP A 58 15.67 -13.28 -9.42
CA ASP A 58 16.55 -13.81 -10.48
C ASP A 58 15.89 -13.80 -11.87
N SER A 59 14.66 -13.28 -11.98
CA SER A 59 13.89 -13.33 -13.22
C SER A 59 14.17 -12.14 -14.15
N GLY A 60 14.51 -12.44 -15.41
CA GLY A 60 14.71 -11.44 -16.45
C GLY A 60 16.03 -10.66 -16.32
N PRO A 61 16.34 -9.80 -17.30
CA PRO A 61 17.56 -9.00 -17.27
C PRO A 61 17.49 -7.87 -16.23
N PRO A 62 18.64 -7.48 -15.64
CA PRO A 62 18.71 -6.35 -14.71
C PRO A 62 18.44 -5.03 -15.43
N VAL A 63 17.87 -4.08 -14.69
CA VAL A 63 17.64 -2.72 -15.21
C VAL A 63 18.95 -1.97 -15.22
N ALA A 64 19.36 -1.48 -16.40
CA ALA A 64 20.63 -0.77 -16.57
C ALA A 64 20.77 0.48 -15.70
N ASP A 65 19.69 1.26 -15.54
CA ASP A 65 19.63 2.40 -14.61
C ASP A 65 18.44 2.26 -13.64
N PRO A 66 18.68 1.87 -12.38
CA PRO A 66 17.63 1.70 -11.38
C PRO A 66 17.12 3.04 -10.81
N THR A 67 17.70 4.18 -11.20
CA THR A 67 17.37 5.50 -10.61
C THR A 67 15.89 5.84 -10.78
N GLN A 68 15.36 5.68 -11.99
CA GLN A 68 13.95 5.97 -12.26
C GLN A 68 13.02 5.03 -11.48
N TYR A 69 13.36 3.74 -11.40
CA TYR A 69 12.62 2.76 -10.61
C TYR A 69 12.53 3.19 -9.15
N ARG A 70 13.69 3.45 -8.51
CA ARG A 70 13.75 3.83 -7.09
C ARG A 70 13.00 5.14 -6.81
N SER A 71 13.13 6.10 -7.72
CA SER A 71 12.48 7.40 -7.61
C SER A 71 10.94 7.31 -7.69
N LEU A 72 10.42 6.49 -8.62
CA LEU A 72 8.98 6.26 -8.76
C LEU A 72 8.42 5.41 -7.62
N THR A 73 9.13 4.34 -7.22
CA THR A 73 8.72 3.50 -6.08
C THR A 73 8.64 4.31 -4.79
N GLY A 74 9.61 5.18 -4.52
CA GLY A 74 9.56 6.08 -3.36
C GLY A 74 8.40 7.06 -3.40
N ALA A 75 8.09 7.63 -4.57
CA ALA A 75 6.94 8.53 -4.73
C ALA A 75 5.60 7.79 -4.51
N LEU A 76 5.46 6.60 -5.08
CA LEU A 76 4.27 5.77 -4.90
C LEU A 76 4.11 5.26 -3.47
N GLN A 77 5.20 5.01 -2.74
CA GLN A 77 5.14 4.64 -1.33
C GLN A 77 4.43 5.74 -0.52
N TYR A 78 4.64 7.02 -0.86
CA TYR A 78 3.94 8.13 -0.22
C TYR A 78 2.44 8.16 -0.56
N LEU A 79 2.04 7.68 -1.73
CA LEU A 79 0.63 7.61 -2.13
C LEU A 79 -0.17 6.60 -1.28
N THR A 80 0.49 5.59 -0.70
CA THR A 80 -0.15 4.55 0.12
C THR A 80 -0.88 5.10 1.36
N PHE A 81 -0.53 6.31 1.83
CA PHE A 81 -1.20 6.97 2.94
C PHE A 81 -2.69 7.26 2.67
N THR A 82 -3.07 7.56 1.42
CA THR A 82 -4.48 7.73 1.04
C THR A 82 -5.00 6.60 0.16
N ARG A 83 -4.10 5.71 -0.29
CA ARG A 83 -4.37 4.59 -1.19
C ARG A 83 -3.90 3.26 -0.58
N PRO A 84 -4.58 2.75 0.46
CA PRO A 84 -4.24 1.46 1.06
C PRO A 84 -4.44 0.29 0.08
N ASP A 85 -5.26 0.45 -0.95
CA ASP A 85 -5.54 -0.54 -1.99
C ASP A 85 -4.31 -0.91 -2.85
N ILE A 86 -3.32 -0.03 -2.96
CA ILE A 86 -2.06 -0.31 -3.67
C ILE A 86 -0.94 -0.79 -2.75
N ALA A 87 -1.16 -0.85 -1.43
CA ALA A 87 -0.09 -1.04 -0.45
C ALA A 87 0.62 -2.40 -0.64
N TYR A 88 -0.14 -3.47 -0.88
CA TYR A 88 0.43 -4.79 -1.19
C TYR A 88 1.27 -4.78 -2.47
N ALA A 89 0.78 -4.16 -3.54
CA ALA A 89 1.52 -4.06 -4.80
C ALA A 89 2.84 -3.29 -4.63
N MET A 90 2.79 -2.22 -3.84
CA MET A 90 3.97 -1.44 -3.48
C MET A 90 4.99 -2.25 -2.68
N GLN A 91 4.54 -3.06 -1.73
CA GLN A 91 5.41 -3.96 -0.98
C GLN A 91 6.22 -4.88 -1.92
N GLN A 92 5.54 -5.52 -2.88
CA GLN A 92 6.19 -6.43 -3.83
C GLN A 92 7.29 -5.75 -4.64
N VAL A 93 7.07 -4.51 -5.09
CA VAL A 93 8.04 -3.73 -5.85
C VAL A 93 9.17 -3.20 -4.94
N CYS A 94 8.88 -2.81 -3.70
CA CYS A 94 9.87 -2.33 -2.75
C CYS A 94 10.93 -3.39 -2.38
N LEU A 95 10.61 -4.68 -2.44
CA LEU A 95 11.56 -5.78 -2.17
C LEU A 95 12.78 -5.75 -3.11
N PHE A 96 12.61 -5.28 -4.35
CA PHE A 96 13.65 -5.34 -5.39
C PHE A 96 14.30 -3.98 -5.67
N MET A 97 14.31 -3.07 -4.68
CA MET A 97 14.92 -1.74 -4.81
C MET A 97 16.44 -1.77 -5.02
N HIS A 98 17.13 -2.79 -4.50
CA HIS A 98 18.58 -2.93 -4.63
C HIS A 98 18.99 -3.28 -6.07
N ASP A 99 18.36 -4.30 -6.64
CA ASP A 99 18.65 -4.83 -7.99
C ASP A 99 17.34 -5.06 -8.76
N PRO A 100 16.70 -3.99 -9.28
CA PRO A 100 15.47 -4.14 -10.04
C PRO A 100 15.75 -4.79 -11.40
N ARG A 101 14.79 -5.59 -11.86
CA ARG A 101 14.81 -6.31 -13.15
C ARG A 101 13.61 -5.90 -13.99
N GLU A 102 13.63 -6.27 -15.27
CA GLU A 102 12.52 -5.96 -16.18
C GLU A 102 11.13 -6.38 -15.65
N PRO A 103 10.93 -7.59 -15.07
CA PRO A 103 9.66 -7.96 -14.44
C PRO A 103 9.21 -6.99 -13.35
N HIS A 104 10.14 -6.48 -12.54
CA HIS A 104 9.85 -5.50 -11.49
C HIS A 104 9.39 -4.15 -12.07
N LEU A 105 9.99 -3.73 -13.19
CA LEU A 105 9.52 -2.55 -13.93
C LEU A 105 8.12 -2.74 -14.52
N TYR A 106 7.81 -3.93 -15.05
CA TYR A 106 6.47 -4.21 -15.56
C TYR A 106 5.41 -4.17 -14.45
N ALA A 107 5.73 -4.69 -13.26
CA ALA A 107 4.88 -4.58 -12.08
C ALA A 107 4.68 -3.11 -11.67
N LEU A 108 5.76 -2.33 -11.57
CA LEU A 108 5.68 -0.89 -11.27
C LEU A 108 4.80 -0.14 -12.29
N LYS A 109 4.99 -0.40 -13.59
CA LYS A 109 4.16 0.18 -14.67
C LYS A 109 2.70 -0.24 -14.54
N ARG A 110 2.40 -1.46 -14.08
CA ARG A 110 1.02 -1.90 -13.83
C ARG A 110 0.37 -1.08 -12.71
N ILE A 111 1.08 -0.84 -11.61
CA ILE A 111 0.60 0.01 -10.51
C ILE A 111 0.28 1.41 -11.02
N LEU A 112 1.16 2.00 -11.84
CA LEU A 112 0.93 3.30 -12.47
C LEU A 112 -0.32 3.29 -13.37
N ARG A 113 -0.52 2.26 -14.20
CA ARG A 113 -1.76 2.11 -14.99
C ARG A 113 -3.01 1.98 -14.11
N TYR A 114 -2.92 1.31 -12.97
CA TYR A 114 -4.04 1.20 -12.04
C TYR A 114 -4.38 2.56 -11.42
N ILE A 115 -3.37 3.33 -11.00
CA ILE A 115 -3.54 4.69 -10.49
C ILE A 115 -4.16 5.60 -11.55
N GLN A 116 -3.75 5.50 -12.81
CA GLN A 116 -4.36 6.25 -13.91
C GLN A 116 -5.88 6.02 -14.02
N GLY A 117 -6.34 4.79 -13.79
CA GLY A 117 -7.77 4.46 -13.84
C GLY A 117 -8.55 4.81 -12.58
N THR A 118 -7.85 5.18 -11.50
CA THR A 118 -8.41 5.38 -10.16
C THR A 118 -7.89 6.67 -9.52
N ILE A 119 -7.60 7.69 -10.34
CA ILE A 119 -6.87 8.89 -9.91
C ILE A 119 -7.63 9.71 -8.86
N ASP A 120 -8.95 9.59 -8.88
CA ASP A 120 -9.94 10.23 -8.01
C ASP A 120 -10.14 9.49 -6.68
N HIS A 121 -9.59 8.29 -6.52
CA HIS A 121 -9.68 7.55 -5.26
C HIS A 121 -8.90 8.25 -4.13
N GLY A 122 -9.45 8.16 -2.92
CA GLY A 122 -8.81 8.60 -1.69
C GLY A 122 -9.39 7.88 -0.48
N LEU A 123 -8.94 8.27 0.71
CA LEU A 123 -9.36 7.65 1.96
C LEU A 123 -10.55 8.40 2.57
N HIS A 124 -11.67 7.72 2.73
CA HIS A 124 -12.84 8.23 3.44
C HIS A 124 -12.74 7.94 4.94
N LEU A 125 -13.00 8.97 5.74
CA LEU A 125 -13.10 8.92 7.19
C LEU A 125 -14.50 9.39 7.60
N TYR A 126 -15.27 8.53 8.23
CA TYR A 126 -16.61 8.79 8.72
C TYR A 126 -16.60 9.17 10.21
N PRO A 127 -17.50 10.04 10.68
CA PRO A 127 -17.72 10.22 12.10
C PRO A 127 -18.10 8.88 12.74
N THR A 128 -17.37 8.46 13.78
CA THR A 128 -17.69 7.26 14.56
C THR A 128 -17.97 7.65 16.01
N SER A 129 -19.01 7.06 16.59
CA SER A 129 -19.31 7.17 18.03
C SER A 129 -18.49 6.18 18.86
N THR A 130 -17.85 5.20 18.22
CA THR A 130 -17.06 4.15 18.87
C THR A 130 -15.57 4.37 18.63
N LEU A 131 -14.78 4.29 19.71
CA LEU A 131 -13.31 4.31 19.68
C LEU A 131 -12.73 2.90 19.73
N ARG A 132 -13.42 1.92 19.15
CA ARG A 132 -12.97 0.53 19.14
C ARG A 132 -11.87 0.36 18.10
N LEU A 133 -10.71 -0.10 18.54
CA LEU A 133 -9.63 -0.52 17.63
C LEU A 133 -9.87 -1.98 17.22
N ILE A 134 -10.00 -2.23 15.91
CA ILE A 134 -10.16 -3.56 15.32
C ILE A 134 -8.99 -3.79 14.37
N THR A 135 -8.38 -4.97 14.42
CA THR A 135 -7.26 -5.33 13.55
C THR A 135 -7.54 -6.66 12.87
N TYR A 136 -7.46 -6.69 11.54
CA TYR A 136 -7.49 -7.93 10.79
C TYR A 136 -6.07 -8.28 10.38
N SER A 137 -5.70 -9.55 10.45
CA SER A 137 -4.39 -10.04 10.02
C SER A 137 -4.56 -11.21 9.06
N ASP A 138 -3.77 -11.23 8.00
CA ASP A 138 -3.68 -12.32 7.04
C ASP A 138 -2.22 -12.75 6.86
N ALA A 139 -1.97 -14.01 6.50
CA ALA A 139 -0.63 -14.51 6.25
C ALA A 139 -0.60 -15.60 5.17
N ASP A 140 0.23 -15.39 4.14
CA ASP A 140 0.57 -16.40 3.14
C ASP A 140 1.81 -17.18 3.59
N TRP A 141 1.69 -18.51 3.74
CA TRP A 141 2.79 -19.37 4.16
C TRP A 141 3.69 -19.77 3.00
N GLY A 142 5.00 -19.53 3.13
CA GLY A 142 5.97 -19.93 2.10
C GLY A 142 5.79 -19.21 0.77
N GLY A 143 5.02 -18.12 0.75
CA GLY A 143 4.54 -17.45 -0.45
C GLY A 143 5.63 -16.80 -1.30
N CYS A 144 6.78 -16.44 -0.73
CA CYS A 144 7.87 -15.83 -1.47
C CYS A 144 8.65 -16.90 -2.25
N PRO A 145 8.74 -16.83 -3.59
CA PRO A 145 9.44 -17.85 -4.40
C PRO A 145 10.94 -17.90 -4.11
N ASP A 146 11.55 -16.77 -3.75
CA ASP A 146 13.00 -16.69 -3.54
C ASP A 146 13.44 -17.15 -2.15
N THR A 147 12.64 -16.86 -1.11
CA THR A 147 13.04 -17.08 0.29
C THR A 147 12.22 -18.12 1.03
N HIS A 148 11.09 -18.56 0.46
CA HIS A 148 10.06 -19.38 1.11
C HIS A 148 9.62 -18.82 2.48
N ARG A 149 9.76 -17.50 2.67
CA ARG A 149 9.27 -16.82 3.87
C ARG A 149 7.80 -16.53 3.73
N SER A 150 7.11 -16.59 4.86
CA SER A 150 5.72 -16.15 4.94
C SER A 150 5.63 -14.65 4.75
N THR A 151 4.53 -14.21 4.14
CA THR A 151 4.18 -12.79 4.03
C THR A 151 2.96 -12.55 4.87
N SER A 152 3.05 -11.72 5.90
CA SER A 152 1.91 -11.30 6.71
C SER A 152 1.50 -9.86 6.36
N GLY A 153 0.20 -9.61 6.44
CA GLY A 153 -0.39 -8.29 6.32
C GLY A 153 -1.41 -8.08 7.43
N TYR A 154 -1.66 -6.82 7.79
CA TYR A 154 -2.78 -6.50 8.66
C TYR A 154 -3.37 -5.13 8.30
N CYS A 155 -4.61 -4.90 8.70
CA CYS A 155 -5.26 -3.60 8.60
C CYS A 155 -5.93 -3.26 9.93
N CYS A 156 -5.77 -2.00 10.37
CA CYS A 156 -6.31 -1.51 11.62
C CYS A 156 -7.40 -0.47 11.37
N PHE A 157 -8.54 -0.65 12.02
CA PHE A 157 -9.68 0.25 12.00
C PHE A 157 -9.90 0.87 13.36
N LEU A 158 -10.18 2.17 13.39
CA LEU A 158 -10.66 2.87 14.58
C LEU A 158 -12.13 3.24 14.36
N GLY A 159 -13.03 2.51 15.03
CA GLY A 159 -14.44 2.47 14.65
C GLY A 159 -14.57 1.92 13.23
N ASP A 160 -15.32 2.62 12.38
CA ASP A 160 -15.53 2.23 10.98
C ASP A 160 -14.45 2.77 10.03
N ASN A 161 -13.42 3.45 10.56
CA ASN A 161 -12.39 4.10 9.76
C ASN A 161 -11.10 3.32 9.71
N LEU A 162 -10.61 3.07 8.49
CA LEU A 162 -9.27 2.55 8.32
C LEU A 162 -8.25 3.60 8.77
N SER A 163 -7.29 3.18 9.60
CA SER A 163 -6.22 4.07 10.04
C SER A 163 -5.14 4.19 8.96
N PRO A 164 -4.88 5.40 8.40
CA PRO A 164 -3.92 5.57 7.31
C PRO A 164 -2.49 5.17 7.68
N GLY A 165 -2.10 5.42 8.94
CA GLY A 165 -0.77 5.11 9.43
C GLY A 165 -0.53 3.61 9.62
N TYR A 166 -1.50 2.88 10.18
CA TYR A 166 -1.31 1.46 10.53
C TYR A 166 -1.57 0.50 9.37
N SER A 167 -2.40 0.88 8.38
CA SER A 167 -2.65 0.05 7.19
C SER A 167 -1.43 -0.07 6.27
N ALA A 168 -0.49 0.88 6.31
CA ALA A 168 0.70 0.89 5.46
C ALA A 168 2.03 0.66 6.22
N SER A 169 2.08 0.93 7.53
CA SER A 169 3.36 1.02 8.27
C SER A 169 4.05 -0.30 8.60
N LEU A 170 3.39 -1.46 8.55
CA LEU A 170 4.05 -2.76 8.76
C LEU A 170 4.04 -3.68 7.54
N LEU A 171 3.91 -3.11 6.34
CA LEU A 171 4.44 -3.81 5.17
C LEU A 171 5.98 -3.98 5.25
N PHE A 172 6.62 -3.36 6.25
CA PHE A 172 8.07 -3.40 6.48
C PHE A 172 8.59 -4.32 7.60
N LEU A 173 7.75 -4.96 8.43
CA LEU A 173 8.26 -5.94 9.41
C LEU A 173 7.26 -7.08 9.59
N ASP A 174 7.44 -8.17 8.83
CA ASP A 174 7.91 -9.43 9.42
C ASP A 174 8.20 -10.49 8.33
N GLN A 175 9.40 -10.45 7.74
CA GLN A 175 9.96 -11.64 7.12
C GLN A 175 10.50 -12.56 8.23
N VAL A 176 9.60 -13.15 9.02
CA VAL A 176 9.98 -14.06 10.13
C VAL A 176 10.68 -15.28 9.55
N GLN A 177 11.98 -15.41 9.85
CA GLN A 177 12.64 -16.70 9.83
C GLN A 177 12.07 -17.58 10.94
N ARG A 178 11.67 -18.80 10.55
CA ARG A 178 11.46 -20.01 11.38
C ARG A 178 11.46 -19.73 12.89
N GLN A 179 10.30 -19.73 13.54
CA GLN A 179 10.01 -20.28 14.88
C GLN A 179 8.74 -19.69 15.54
N ASN A 180 8.16 -18.58 15.05
CA ASN A 180 7.11 -17.85 15.80
C ASN A 180 5.72 -17.74 15.14
N ILE A 181 5.37 -18.60 14.17
CA ILE A 181 4.01 -18.58 13.60
C ILE A 181 2.98 -18.94 14.68
N GLU A 182 3.28 -19.90 15.56
CA GLU A 182 2.40 -20.23 16.69
C GLU A 182 2.39 -19.12 17.77
N ALA A 183 3.53 -18.48 18.06
CA ALA A 183 3.64 -17.45 19.10
C ALA A 183 2.99 -16.10 18.70
N SER A 184 3.03 -15.73 17.42
CA SER A 184 2.37 -14.52 16.89
C SER A 184 0.85 -14.69 16.83
N GLN A 185 0.38 -15.88 16.43
CA GLN A 185 -1.04 -16.24 16.55
C GLN A 185 -1.49 -16.21 18.01
N THR A 186 -0.72 -16.76 18.94
CA THR A 186 -1.10 -16.85 20.37
C THR A 186 -1.05 -15.50 21.11
N SER A 187 -0.17 -14.57 20.72
CA SER A 187 -0.07 -13.25 21.36
C SER A 187 -1.16 -12.28 20.92
N LEU A 188 -1.63 -12.36 19.67
CA LEU A 188 -2.76 -11.58 19.14
C LEU A 188 -4.13 -12.22 19.43
N GLN A 189 -4.17 -13.52 19.71
CA GLN A 189 -5.38 -14.29 20.08
C GLN A 189 -6.13 -13.73 21.31
N ARG A 190 -5.50 -12.90 22.14
CA ARG A 190 -6.12 -12.44 23.39
C ARG A 190 -7.15 -11.31 23.23
N ARG A 191 -7.37 -10.69 22.06
CA ARG A 191 -8.30 -9.52 21.99
C ARG A 191 -9.04 -9.22 20.69
N VAL A 192 -8.94 -10.02 19.62
CA VAL A 192 -9.48 -9.59 18.30
C VAL A 192 -10.31 -10.70 17.63
N GLY A 193 -11.53 -10.34 17.20
CA GLY A 193 -12.44 -11.24 16.49
C GLY A 193 -12.03 -11.39 15.02
N TYR A 194 -11.96 -12.63 14.56
CA TYR A 194 -11.50 -12.98 13.22
C TYR A 194 -12.59 -12.78 12.15
N VAL A 195 -12.21 -12.19 11.02
CA VAL A 195 -12.83 -12.44 9.71
C VAL A 195 -11.69 -12.66 8.72
N THR A 196 -11.61 -13.85 8.15
CA THR A 196 -10.65 -14.24 7.12
C THR A 196 -11.21 -13.83 5.76
N PHE A 197 -10.45 -13.09 4.94
CA PHE A 197 -10.76 -12.89 3.53
C PHE A 197 -9.79 -13.75 2.71
N PHE A 198 -10.33 -14.60 1.84
CA PHE A 198 -9.61 -15.47 0.92
C PHE A 198 -9.05 -14.70 -0.29
#